data_AF-A0A840URV7-F1
#
_entry.id   AF-A0A840URV7-F1
#
_cell.length_a   1.000
_cell.length_b   1.000
_cell.length_c   1.000
_cell.angle_alpha   90.00
_cell.angle_beta   90.00
_cell.angle_gamma   90.00
#
_symmetry.space_group_name_H-M   'P 1'
#
loop_
_entity.id
_entity.type
_entity.pdbx_description
1 polymer ?
#
loop_
_entity_poly.entity_id
_entity_poly.type
_entity_poly.pdbx_seq_one_letter_code
_entity_poly.pdbx_strand_id
1 'polypeptide(L)'
;MVENVVKTSAVNSAAEKKAARVRAFIFFTAGMAGLLFGLDQGVISGALPFISKEWGLNSQLQEWVVSSMMVGAAIGAIVASILSSKIGRKKSLLIGAALFIIGSLGSGLAAGVTMLISFRIILGLSVGIASYTAPLYLAEMSSKESRGKVISGYQLMVTVGILLAFLSDTALSYSGSWRMMLAVIAVPAVVLILTVFALPDSPRWLAAKGRIKDGRRYCILCMLIKKWQNRNYQIFKKP
;
A
#
# COMPACT_ATOMS: atom_id res chain seq x y z
N MET A 1 -43.95 -16.97 -10.57
CA MET A 1 -43.50 -16.22 -9.36
C MET A 1 -42.23 -16.83 -8.75
N VAL A 2 -42.15 -18.16 -8.58
CA VAL A 2 -40.97 -18.87 -8.03
C VAL A 2 -39.73 -18.74 -8.93
N GLU A 3 -39.86 -18.82 -10.25
CA GLU A 3 -38.75 -18.63 -11.21
C GLU A 3 -38.07 -17.26 -11.12
N ASN A 4 -38.85 -16.19 -10.87
CA ASN A 4 -38.31 -14.84 -10.69
C ASN A 4 -37.58 -14.70 -9.35
N VAL A 5 -38.02 -15.41 -8.31
CA VAL A 5 -37.32 -15.45 -7.00
C VAL A 5 -36.00 -16.22 -7.10
N VAL A 6 -35.97 -17.33 -7.85
CA VAL A 6 -34.75 -18.15 -8.08
C VAL A 6 -33.75 -17.43 -9.00
N LYS A 7 -34.20 -16.76 -10.07
CA LYS A 7 -33.32 -15.91 -10.88
C LYS A 7 -32.76 -14.75 -10.06
N THR A 8 -33.57 -14.14 -9.18
CA THR A 8 -33.12 -13.06 -8.29
C THR A 8 -32.10 -13.55 -7.26
N SER A 9 -32.25 -14.75 -6.70
CA SER A 9 -31.29 -15.33 -5.75
C SER A 9 -29.98 -15.77 -6.40
N ALA A 10 -30.02 -16.35 -7.61
CA ALA A 10 -28.82 -16.72 -8.36
C ALA A 10 -28.01 -15.49 -8.84
N VAL A 11 -28.68 -14.43 -9.29
CA VAL A 11 -28.06 -13.15 -9.65
C VAL A 11 -27.43 -12.48 -8.43
N ASN A 12 -28.07 -12.57 -7.26
CA ASN A 12 -27.50 -12.07 -5.99
C ASN A 12 -26.26 -12.87 -5.56
N SER A 13 -26.26 -14.20 -5.69
CA SER A 13 -25.12 -15.06 -5.35
C SER A 13 -23.87 -14.80 -6.22
N ALA A 14 -24.06 -14.61 -7.54
CA ALA A 14 -22.96 -14.29 -8.44
C ALA A 14 -22.39 -12.88 -8.18
N ALA A 15 -23.25 -11.90 -7.88
CA ALA A 15 -22.85 -10.55 -7.52
C ALA A 15 -22.08 -10.51 -6.17
N GLU A 16 -22.48 -11.33 -5.20
CA GLU A 16 -21.82 -11.48 -3.90
C GLU A 16 -20.42 -12.08 -4.03
N LYS A 17 -20.27 -13.17 -4.80
CA LYS A 17 -18.94 -13.77 -5.07
C LYS A 17 -18.02 -12.78 -5.78
N LYS A 18 -18.54 -12.02 -6.75
CA LYS A 18 -17.79 -10.99 -7.47
C LYS A 18 -17.35 -9.87 -6.54
N ALA A 19 -18.24 -9.42 -5.65
CA ALA A 19 -17.92 -8.41 -4.64
C ALA A 19 -16.89 -8.86 -3.61
N ALA A 20 -16.99 -10.10 -3.12
CA ALA A 20 -16.02 -10.68 -2.19
C ALA A 20 -14.62 -10.77 -2.82
N ARG A 21 -14.55 -11.18 -4.10
CA ARG A 21 -13.30 -11.22 -4.87
C ARG A 21 -12.67 -9.84 -5.05
N VAL A 22 -13.47 -8.82 -5.34
CA VAL A 22 -12.99 -7.43 -5.46
C VAL A 22 -12.47 -6.90 -4.13
N ARG A 23 -13.12 -7.24 -3.01
CA ARG A 23 -12.64 -6.88 -1.66
C ARG A 23 -11.34 -7.56 -1.30
N ALA A 24 -11.23 -8.86 -1.54
CA ALA A 24 -10.00 -9.61 -1.33
C ALA A 24 -8.85 -9.01 -2.16
N PHE A 25 -9.12 -8.64 -3.42
CA PHE A 25 -8.15 -7.96 -4.26
C PHE A 25 -7.72 -6.60 -3.70
N ILE A 26 -8.66 -5.77 -3.24
CA ILE A 26 -8.35 -4.49 -2.59
C ILE A 26 -7.46 -4.69 -1.36
N PHE A 27 -7.78 -5.67 -0.50
CA PHE A 27 -6.98 -5.97 0.68
C PHE A 27 -5.60 -6.50 0.33
N PHE A 28 -5.51 -7.34 -0.70
CA PHE A 28 -4.23 -7.83 -1.20
C PHE A 28 -3.35 -6.68 -1.70
N THR A 29 -3.88 -5.78 -2.54
CA THR A 29 -3.12 -4.64 -3.07
C THR A 29 -2.68 -3.68 -1.96
N ALA A 30 -3.55 -3.40 -0.99
CA ALA A 30 -3.18 -2.53 0.13
C ALA A 30 -2.21 -3.21 1.11
N GLY A 31 -2.35 -4.53 1.32
CA GLY A 31 -1.40 -5.33 2.06
C GLY A 31 -0.02 -5.33 1.41
N MET A 32 0.05 -5.41 0.08
CA MET A 32 1.29 -5.27 -0.69
C MET A 32 1.93 -3.89 -0.46
N ALA A 33 1.13 -2.82 -0.37
CA ALA A 33 1.63 -1.49 -0.05
C ALA A 33 2.26 -1.41 1.34
N GLY A 34 1.60 -2.03 2.34
CA GLY A 34 2.15 -2.13 3.69
C GLY A 34 3.42 -2.97 3.75
N LEU A 35 3.43 -4.11 3.04
CA LEU A 35 4.60 -4.98 2.94
C LEU A 35 5.79 -4.26 2.32
N LEU A 36 5.58 -3.52 1.23
CA LEU A 36 6.61 -2.71 0.57
C LEU A 36 7.19 -1.64 1.50
N PHE A 37 6.32 -0.96 2.26
CA PHE A 37 6.72 0.02 3.25
C PHE A 37 7.60 -0.59 4.34
N GLY A 38 7.21 -1.75 4.87
CA GLY A 38 7.98 -2.48 5.86
C GLY A 38 9.32 -3.00 5.33
N LEU A 39 9.34 -3.51 4.09
CA LEU A 39 10.56 -3.99 3.45
C LEU A 39 11.63 -2.90 3.37
N ASP A 40 11.27 -1.70 2.90
CA ASP A 40 12.23 -0.61 2.78
C ASP A 40 12.82 -0.15 4.12
N GLN A 41 11.98 -0.09 5.17
CA GLN A 41 12.45 0.21 6.53
C GLN A 41 13.38 -0.87 7.09
N GLY A 42 13.13 -2.14 6.79
CA GLY A 42 13.97 -3.24 7.25
C GLY A 42 15.32 -3.28 6.52
N VAL A 43 15.30 -3.22 5.18
CA VAL A 43 16.51 -3.46 4.35
C VAL A 43 17.60 -2.43 4.62
N ILE A 44 17.26 -1.17 4.91
CA ILE A 44 18.28 -0.17 5.24
C ILE A 44 19.08 -0.56 6.48
N SER A 45 18.45 -1.23 7.45
CA SER A 45 19.10 -1.62 8.70
C SER A 45 20.15 -2.71 8.47
N GLY A 46 19.92 -3.65 7.54
CA GLY A 46 20.92 -4.66 7.16
C GLY A 46 21.94 -4.16 6.15
N ALA A 47 21.59 -3.21 5.27
CA ALA A 47 22.49 -2.67 4.26
C ALA A 47 23.47 -1.61 4.80
N LEU A 48 23.06 -0.81 5.79
CA LEU A 48 23.84 0.33 6.31
C LEU A 48 25.26 -0.04 6.78
N PRO A 49 25.49 -1.16 7.51
CA PRO A 49 26.84 -1.56 7.90
C PRO A 49 27.76 -1.87 6.71
N PHE A 50 27.23 -2.46 5.63
CA PHE A 50 28.01 -2.75 4.42
C PHE A 50 28.36 -1.47 3.66
N ILE A 51 27.41 -0.54 3.54
CA ILE A 51 27.63 0.78 2.92
C ILE A 51 28.69 1.56 3.72
N SER A 52 28.60 1.52 5.05
CA SER A 52 29.60 2.16 5.91
C SER A 52 30.99 1.59 5.72
N LYS A 53 31.10 0.26 5.60
CA LYS A 53 32.39 -0.41 5.37
C LYS A 53 32.99 -0.13 3.99
N GLU A 54 32.17 -0.06 2.93
CA GLU A 54 32.65 0.23 1.57
C GLU A 54 33.09 1.68 1.40
N TRP A 55 32.34 2.65 1.95
CA TRP A 55 32.60 4.08 1.77
C TRP A 55 33.26 4.77 2.96
N GLY A 56 33.59 4.04 4.02
CA GLY A 56 34.22 4.60 5.23
C GLY A 56 33.34 5.65 5.92
N LEU A 57 32.02 5.42 5.98
CA LEU A 57 31.07 6.41 6.50
C LEU A 57 31.23 6.63 8.01
N ASN A 58 31.46 7.88 8.41
CA ASN A 58 31.35 8.33 9.79
C ASN A 58 29.90 8.18 10.32
N SER A 59 29.71 8.04 11.63
CA SER A 59 28.40 7.83 12.27
C SER A 59 27.38 8.90 11.89
N GLN A 60 27.81 10.16 11.78
CA GLN A 60 26.95 11.26 11.36
C GLN A 60 26.37 11.04 9.95
N LEU A 61 27.18 10.59 8.99
CA LEU A 61 26.68 10.37 7.62
C LEU A 61 25.73 9.18 7.54
N GLN A 62 25.94 8.15 8.36
CA GLN A 62 24.99 7.04 8.48
C GLN A 62 23.63 7.51 9.00
N GLU A 63 23.63 8.37 10.02
CA GLU A 63 22.42 8.99 10.55
C GLU A 63 21.74 9.87 9.49
N TRP A 64 22.47 10.62 8.68
CA TRP A 64 21.91 11.39 7.56
C TRP A 64 21.24 10.49 6.51
N VAL A 65 21.81 9.33 6.19
CA VAL A 65 21.21 8.37 5.25
C VAL A 65 19.86 7.86 5.77
N VAL A 66 19.76 7.54 7.06
CA VAL A 66 18.51 7.03 7.66
C VAL A 66 17.48 8.14 7.90
N SER A 67 17.90 9.27 8.46
CA SER A 67 17.00 10.38 8.84
C SER A 67 16.47 11.16 7.64
N SER A 68 17.23 11.29 6.55
CA SER A 68 16.78 11.97 5.32
C SER A 68 15.51 11.35 4.73
N MET A 69 15.38 10.02 4.82
CA MET A 69 14.16 9.31 4.44
C MET A 69 12.96 9.69 5.32
N MET A 70 13.15 9.79 6.64
CA MET A 70 12.09 10.21 7.58
C MET A 70 11.60 11.63 7.28
N VAL A 71 12.52 12.54 6.95
CA VAL A 71 12.18 13.91 6.51
C VAL A 71 11.36 13.87 5.22
N GLY A 72 11.80 13.09 4.23
CA GLY A 72 11.04 12.86 3.00
C GLY A 72 9.63 12.31 3.26
N ALA A 73 9.50 11.36 4.19
CA ALA A 73 8.21 10.77 4.56
C ALA A 73 7.27 11.75 5.26
N ALA A 74 7.79 12.63 6.12
CA ALA A 74 7.00 13.69 6.75
C ALA A 74 6.42 14.65 5.70
N ILE A 75 7.26 15.12 4.77
CA ILE A 75 6.82 15.97 3.64
C ILE A 75 5.82 15.21 2.77
N GLY A 76 6.11 13.94 2.49
CA GLY A 76 5.26 13.06 1.69
C GLY A 76 3.86 12.91 2.27
N ALA A 77 3.73 12.73 3.58
CA ALA A 77 2.44 12.60 4.26
C ALA A 77 1.59 13.88 4.16
N ILE A 78 2.20 15.06 4.27
CA ILE A 78 1.51 16.35 4.10
C ILE A 78 1.00 16.49 2.66
N VAL A 79 1.88 16.22 1.68
CA VAL A 79 1.54 16.25 0.25
C VAL A 79 0.44 15.22 -0.06
N ALA A 80 0.49 14.03 0.56
CA ALA A 80 -0.48 12.96 0.37
C ALA A 80 -1.92 13.39 0.69
N SER A 81 -2.10 14.16 1.76
CA SER A 81 -3.41 14.66 2.19
C SER A 81 -4.06 15.54 1.10
N ILE A 82 -3.27 16.45 0.52
CA ILE A 82 -3.70 17.35 -0.56
C ILE A 82 -3.94 16.56 -1.85
N LEU A 83 -3.01 15.68 -2.20
CA LEU A 83 -3.02 14.88 -3.42
C LEU A 83 -4.23 13.93 -3.45
N SER A 84 -4.43 13.17 -2.37
CA SER A 84 -5.55 12.24 -2.19
C SER A 84 -6.92 12.92 -2.33
N SER A 85 -7.02 14.17 -1.90
CA SER A 85 -8.23 14.98 -2.01
C SER A 85 -8.45 15.49 -3.44
N LYS A 86 -7.43 16.06 -4.10
CA LYS A 86 -7.55 16.69 -5.43
C LYS A 86 -7.65 15.68 -6.57
N ILE A 87 -6.71 14.73 -6.65
CA ILE A 87 -6.58 13.81 -7.79
C ILE A 87 -7.15 12.41 -7.52
N GLY A 88 -7.44 12.10 -6.24
CA GLY A 88 -8.03 10.84 -5.82
C GLY A 88 -7.00 9.82 -5.33
N ARG A 89 -7.49 8.87 -4.53
CA ARG A 89 -6.64 7.91 -3.78
C ARG A 89 -5.84 7.00 -4.69
N LYS A 90 -6.47 6.47 -5.75
CA LYS A 90 -5.82 5.59 -6.74
C LYS A 90 -4.63 6.27 -7.41
N LYS A 91 -4.82 7.50 -7.88
CA LYS A 91 -3.75 8.25 -8.57
C LYS A 91 -2.63 8.64 -7.61
N SER A 92 -2.95 9.00 -6.36
CA SER A 92 -1.93 9.23 -5.33
C SER A 92 -1.09 7.98 -5.06
N LEU A 93 -1.70 6.79 -4.98
CA LEU A 93 -0.97 5.53 -4.84
C LEU A 93 -0.08 5.22 -6.05
N LEU A 94 -0.54 5.50 -7.27
CA LEU A 94 0.29 5.33 -8.49
C LEU A 94 1.51 6.26 -8.48
N ILE A 95 1.33 7.53 -8.10
CA ILE A 95 2.44 8.49 -8.00
C ILE A 95 3.43 8.03 -6.93
N GLY A 96 2.94 7.62 -5.75
CA GLY A 96 3.79 7.05 -4.70
C GLY A 96 4.57 5.84 -5.22
N ALA A 97 3.90 4.89 -5.85
CA ALA A 97 4.56 3.69 -6.36
C ALA A 97 5.61 3.99 -7.46
N ALA A 98 5.35 4.94 -8.36
CA ALA A 98 6.32 5.38 -9.36
C ALA A 98 7.56 6.03 -8.72
N LEU A 99 7.35 6.92 -7.74
CA LEU A 99 8.44 7.52 -6.96
C LEU A 99 9.21 6.46 -6.16
N PHE A 100 8.53 5.39 -5.71
CA PHE A 100 9.17 4.29 -4.99
C PHE A 100 10.18 3.57 -5.89
N ILE A 101 9.78 3.23 -7.11
CA ILE A 101 10.67 2.55 -8.07
C ILE A 101 11.87 3.42 -8.40
N ILE A 102 11.65 4.72 -8.66
CA ILE A 102 12.74 5.66 -8.94
C ILE A 102 13.69 5.76 -7.75
N GLY A 103 13.15 5.87 -6.54
CA GLY A 103 13.95 5.93 -5.30
C GLY A 103 14.73 4.64 -5.04
N SER A 104 14.11 3.47 -5.24
CA SER A 104 14.73 2.16 -4.96
C SER A 104 15.82 1.84 -5.97
N LEU A 105 15.55 2.01 -7.28
CA LEU A 105 16.55 1.81 -8.33
C LEU A 105 17.69 2.83 -8.21
N GLY A 106 17.36 4.10 -7.95
CA GLY A 106 18.36 5.15 -7.74
C GLY A 106 19.24 4.89 -6.52
N SER A 107 18.67 4.35 -5.43
CA SER A 107 19.43 3.95 -4.25
C SER A 107 20.34 2.73 -4.51
N GLY A 108 19.89 1.77 -5.32
CA GLY A 108 20.69 0.61 -5.72
C GLY A 108 21.85 0.95 -6.67
N LEU A 109 21.66 1.97 -7.52
CA LEU A 109 22.66 2.47 -8.48
C LEU A 109 23.51 3.63 -7.94
N ALA A 110 23.35 3.99 -6.66
CA ALA A 110 24.05 5.12 -6.08
C ALA A 110 25.57 4.89 -6.09
N ALA A 111 26.30 5.79 -6.75
CA ALA A 111 27.77 5.80 -6.80
C ALA A 111 28.41 6.56 -5.64
N GLY A 112 27.60 7.22 -4.79
CA GLY A 112 28.09 7.95 -3.63
C GLY A 112 26.99 8.31 -2.65
N VAL A 113 27.43 8.79 -1.48
CA VAL A 113 26.59 9.04 -0.30
C VAL A 113 25.56 10.12 -0.55
N THR A 114 25.94 11.23 -1.19
CA THR A 114 25.02 12.34 -1.50
C THR A 114 23.92 11.91 -2.47
N MET A 115 24.26 11.07 -3.45
CA MET A 115 23.31 10.50 -4.39
C MET A 115 22.34 9.56 -3.68
N LEU A 116 22.86 8.71 -2.78
CA LEU A 116 22.04 7.84 -1.94
C LEU A 116 21.07 8.64 -1.07
N ILE A 117 21.53 9.68 -0.37
CA ILE A 117 20.69 10.57 0.45
C ILE A 117 19.60 11.22 -0.40
N SER A 118 19.93 11.69 -1.60
CA SER A 118 18.96 12.32 -2.50
C SER A 118 17.84 11.35 -2.90
N PHE A 119 18.19 10.11 -3.27
CA PHE A 119 17.20 9.09 -3.58
C PHE A 119 16.42 8.60 -2.35
N ARG A 120 17.03 8.62 -1.15
CA ARG A 120 16.35 8.33 0.12
C ARG A 120 15.27 9.36 0.45
N ILE A 121 15.49 10.63 0.14
CA ILE A 121 14.45 11.66 0.28
C ILE A 121 13.29 11.40 -0.68
N ILE A 122 13.57 11.06 -1.94
CA ILE A 122 12.54 10.73 -2.95
C ILE A 122 11.75 9.48 -2.54
N LEU A 123 12.45 8.45 -2.06
CA LEU A 123 11.84 7.23 -1.56
C LEU A 123 11.01 7.51 -0.30
N GLY A 124 11.51 8.34 0.61
CA GLY A 124 10.75 8.84 1.76
C GLY A 124 9.45 9.53 1.34
N LEU A 125 9.50 10.42 0.35
CA LEU A 125 8.32 11.10 -0.19
C LEU A 125 7.27 10.10 -0.70
N SER A 126 7.71 9.09 -1.45
CA SER A 126 6.86 7.98 -1.90
C SER A 126 6.19 7.25 -0.74
N VAL A 127 6.99 6.86 0.25
CA VAL A 127 6.57 6.12 1.44
C VAL A 127 5.55 6.93 2.26
N GLY A 128 5.78 8.24 2.43
CA GLY A 128 4.82 9.14 3.09
C GLY A 128 3.49 9.24 2.36
N ILE A 129 3.52 9.24 1.02
CA ILE A 129 2.30 9.22 0.20
C ILE A 129 1.53 7.91 0.37
N ALA A 130 2.24 6.79 0.33
CA ALA A 130 1.64 5.47 0.46
C ALA A 130 1.08 5.22 1.87
N SER A 131 1.82 5.58 2.92
CA SER A 131 1.46 5.35 4.33
C SER A 131 0.20 6.12 4.75
N TYR A 132 -0.08 7.27 4.15
CA TYR A 132 -1.34 7.98 4.34
C TYR A 132 -2.46 7.44 3.44
N THR A 133 -2.17 7.25 2.15
CA THR A 133 -3.22 6.99 1.15
C THR A 133 -3.75 5.55 1.22
N ALA A 134 -2.91 4.56 1.50
CA ALA A 134 -3.31 3.15 1.57
C ALA A 134 -4.32 2.87 2.70
N PRO A 135 -4.06 3.21 3.98
CA PRO A 135 -5.04 2.99 5.05
C PRO A 135 -6.29 3.85 4.88
N LEU A 136 -6.17 5.05 4.30
CA LEU A 136 -7.34 5.87 3.97
C LEU A 136 -8.22 5.19 2.91
N TYR A 137 -7.62 4.70 1.82
CA TYR A 137 -8.35 3.97 0.79
C TYR A 137 -9.03 2.73 1.35
N LEU A 138 -8.30 1.94 2.17
CA LEU A 138 -8.85 0.79 2.87
C LEU A 138 -10.02 1.16 3.78
N ALA A 139 -9.90 2.24 4.55
CA ALA A 139 -10.95 2.72 5.43
C ALA A 139 -12.21 3.14 4.65
N GLU A 140 -12.05 3.71 3.45
CA GLU A 140 -13.15 4.10 2.58
C GLU A 140 -13.81 2.90 1.88
N MET A 141 -13.06 1.82 1.61
CA MET A 141 -13.58 0.60 0.97
C MET A 141 -14.23 -0.36 1.98
N SER A 142 -13.84 -0.25 3.25
CA SER A 142 -14.29 -1.18 4.31
C SER A 142 -15.67 -0.82 4.88
N SER A 143 -16.37 -1.83 5.39
CA SER A 143 -17.58 -1.61 6.18
C SER A 143 -17.21 -1.02 7.56
N LYS A 144 -18.16 -0.34 8.23
CA LYS A 144 -17.92 0.28 9.55
C LYS A 144 -17.36 -0.73 10.57
N GLU A 145 -17.84 -1.97 10.55
CA GLU A 145 -17.44 -3.03 11.49
C GLU A 145 -16.07 -3.64 11.16
N SER A 146 -15.73 -3.78 9.87
CA SER A 146 -14.47 -4.43 9.46
C SER A 146 -13.31 -3.44 9.29
N ARG A 147 -13.56 -2.13 9.38
CA ARG A 147 -12.54 -1.10 9.17
C ARG A 147 -11.32 -1.29 10.07
N GLY A 148 -11.55 -1.58 11.36
CA GLY A 148 -10.46 -1.85 12.31
C GLY A 148 -9.62 -3.05 11.87
N LYS A 149 -10.26 -4.19 11.59
CA LYS A 149 -9.59 -5.42 11.13
C LYS A 149 -8.71 -5.20 9.90
N VAL A 150 -9.20 -4.41 8.95
CA VAL A 150 -8.49 -4.13 7.70
C VAL A 150 -7.27 -3.24 7.92
N ILE A 151 -7.39 -2.19 8.74
CA ILE A 151 -6.27 -1.31 9.07
C ILE A 151 -5.23 -2.07 9.90
N SER A 152 -5.66 -2.91 10.84
CA SER A 152 -4.75 -3.81 11.57
C SER A 152 -4.06 -4.80 10.66
N GLY A 153 -4.75 -5.33 9.64
CA GLY A 153 -4.15 -6.20 8.62
C GLY A 153 -3.08 -5.49 7.79
N TYR A 154 -3.30 -4.21 7.45
CA TYR A 154 -2.25 -3.38 6.82
C TYR A 154 -1.03 -3.28 7.72
N GLN A 155 -1.21 -2.97 9.00
CA GLN A 155 -0.10 -2.87 9.96
C GLN A 155 0.64 -4.22 10.13
N LEU A 156 -0.10 -5.33 10.12
CA LEU A 156 0.49 -6.67 10.17
C LEU A 156 1.37 -6.92 8.93
N MET A 157 0.91 -6.54 7.75
CA MET A 157 1.72 -6.64 6.52
C MET A 157 2.98 -5.78 6.57
N VAL A 158 2.93 -4.60 7.20
CA VAL A 158 4.15 -3.79 7.45
C VAL A 158 5.14 -4.56 8.31
N THR A 159 4.70 -5.14 9.43
CA THR A 159 5.59 -5.93 10.30
C THR A 159 6.15 -7.18 9.62
N VAL A 160 5.35 -7.85 8.78
CA VAL A 160 5.82 -8.98 7.96
C VAL A 160 6.85 -8.51 6.94
N GLY A 161 6.66 -7.34 6.33
CA GLY A 161 7.65 -6.72 5.45
C GLY A 161 8.99 -6.49 6.13
N ILE A 162 8.99 -5.94 7.36
CA ILE A 162 10.21 -5.75 8.15
C ILE A 162 10.90 -7.09 8.45
N LEU A 163 10.14 -8.12 8.83
CA LEU A 163 10.70 -9.46 9.08
C LEU A 163 11.33 -10.06 7.81
N LEU A 164 10.65 -9.98 6.67
CA LEU A 164 11.16 -10.47 5.39
C LEU A 164 12.42 -9.73 4.95
N ALA A 165 12.50 -8.42 5.21
CA ALA A 165 13.70 -7.65 4.96
C ALA A 165 14.89 -8.17 5.77
N PHE A 166 14.73 -8.39 7.08
CA PHE A 166 15.81 -8.95 7.89
C PHE A 166 16.24 -10.35 7.46
N LEU A 167 15.30 -11.20 7.05
CA LEU A 167 15.62 -12.52 6.50
C LEU A 167 16.39 -12.40 5.17
N SER A 168 15.95 -11.50 4.28
CA SER A 168 16.63 -11.23 3.01
C SER A 168 18.03 -10.67 3.22
N ASP A 169 18.20 -9.73 4.16
CA ASP A 169 19.50 -9.15 4.51
C ASP A 169 20.44 -10.21 5.08
N THR A 170 19.92 -11.10 5.93
CA THR A 170 20.70 -12.23 6.49
C THR A 170 21.16 -13.18 5.39
N ALA A 171 20.29 -13.51 4.43
CA ALA A 171 20.63 -14.37 3.31
C ALA A 171 21.64 -13.70 2.34
N LEU A 172 21.50 -12.40 2.11
CA LEU A 172 22.37 -11.63 1.20
C LEU A 172 23.66 -11.15 1.88
N SER A 173 23.74 -11.20 3.22
CA SER A 173 24.93 -10.84 4.00
C SER A 173 26.18 -11.59 3.52
N TYR A 174 26.02 -12.87 3.13
CA TYR A 174 27.11 -13.69 2.58
C TYR A 174 27.70 -13.14 1.28
N SER A 175 26.90 -12.43 0.48
CA SER A 175 27.32 -11.85 -0.81
C SER A 175 27.85 -10.42 -0.68
N GLY A 176 27.64 -9.75 0.46
CA GLY A 176 28.00 -8.35 0.70
C GLY A 176 27.36 -7.33 -0.27
N SER A 177 26.42 -7.78 -1.11
CA SER A 177 25.89 -6.98 -2.23
C SER A 177 24.72 -6.10 -1.79
N TRP A 178 25.02 -5.06 -0.99
CA TRP A 178 24.01 -4.12 -0.47
C TRP A 178 23.21 -3.41 -1.57
N ARG A 179 23.80 -3.24 -2.77
CA ARG A 179 23.10 -2.70 -3.95
C ARG A 179 21.92 -3.58 -4.37
N MET A 180 22.10 -4.91 -4.31
CA MET A 180 21.05 -5.86 -4.62
C MET A 180 19.98 -5.90 -3.53
N MET A 181 20.37 -5.76 -2.26
CA MET A 181 19.42 -5.66 -1.15
C MET A 181 18.41 -4.50 -1.38
N LEU A 182 18.90 -3.34 -1.83
CA LEU A 182 18.06 -2.17 -2.12
C LEU A 182 17.29 -2.27 -3.45
N ALA A 183 17.90 -2.85 -4.48
CA ALA A 183 17.29 -2.95 -5.81
C ALA A 183 16.18 -4.01 -5.88
N VAL A 184 16.27 -5.10 -5.10
CA VAL A 184 15.26 -6.18 -5.08
C VAL A 184 13.88 -5.66 -4.67
N ILE A 185 13.81 -4.60 -3.86
CA ILE A 185 12.54 -3.98 -3.43
C ILE A 185 11.78 -3.33 -4.60
N ALA A 186 12.45 -3.02 -5.71
CA ALA A 186 11.79 -2.53 -6.92
C ALA A 186 10.84 -3.57 -7.53
N VAL A 187 11.10 -4.87 -7.35
CA VAL A 187 10.27 -5.96 -7.90
C VAL A 187 8.85 -5.95 -7.31
N PRO A 188 8.64 -6.02 -5.98
CA PRO A 188 7.29 -5.90 -5.42
C PRO A 188 6.67 -4.52 -5.68
N ALA A 189 7.46 -3.46 -5.89
CA ALA A 189 6.94 -2.14 -6.25
C ALA A 189 6.30 -2.12 -7.66
N VAL A 190 6.90 -2.82 -8.62
CA VAL A 190 6.30 -3.00 -9.97
C VAL A 190 5.00 -3.78 -9.88
N VAL A 191 4.96 -4.86 -9.09
CA VAL A 191 3.73 -5.64 -8.84
C VAL A 191 2.65 -4.75 -8.22
N LEU A 192 3.04 -3.87 -7.30
CA LEU A 192 2.13 -2.90 -6.71
C LEU A 192 1.57 -1.92 -7.73
N ILE A 193 2.38 -1.38 -8.65
CA ILE A 193 1.87 -0.52 -9.74
C ILE A 193 0.82 -1.26 -10.57
N LEU A 194 1.12 -2.48 -10.99
CA LEU A 194 0.22 -3.29 -11.82
C LEU A 194 -1.11 -3.56 -11.10
N THR A 195 -1.05 -3.91 -9.81
CA THR A 195 -2.26 -4.17 -9.00
C THR A 195 -3.05 -2.90 -8.71
N VAL A 196 -2.39 -1.74 -8.57
CA VAL A 196 -3.07 -0.45 -8.38
C VAL A 196 -3.76 0.02 -9.66
N PHE A 197 -3.26 -0.30 -10.85
CA PHE A 197 -3.99 -0.01 -12.10
C PHE A 197 -5.35 -0.70 -12.16
N ALA A 198 -5.45 -1.92 -11.62
CA ALA A 198 -6.70 -2.67 -11.52
C ALA A 198 -7.60 -2.25 -10.34
N LEU A 199 -7.14 -1.38 -9.42
CA LEU A 199 -7.97 -0.90 -8.32
C LEU A 199 -9.09 0.03 -8.81
N PRO A 200 -10.32 -0.10 -8.28
CA PRO A 200 -11.39 0.86 -8.55
C PRO A 200 -11.15 2.19 -7.81
N ASP A 201 -11.67 3.29 -8.34
CA ASP A 201 -11.63 4.58 -7.66
C ASP A 201 -12.46 4.56 -6.36
N SER A 202 -12.05 5.37 -5.39
CA SER A 202 -12.79 5.43 -4.12
C SER A 202 -14.20 6.02 -4.32
N PRO A 203 -15.27 5.33 -3.87
CA PRO A 203 -16.64 5.80 -3.97
C PRO A 203 -16.89 7.06 -3.13
N ARG A 204 -16.14 7.26 -2.04
CA ARG A 204 -16.20 8.50 -1.24
C ARG A 204 -15.61 9.68 -1.99
N TRP A 205 -14.49 9.47 -2.69
CA TRP A 205 -13.90 10.51 -3.54
C TRP A 205 -14.82 10.87 -4.72
N LEU A 206 -15.41 9.87 -5.37
CA LEU A 206 -16.36 10.08 -6.48
C LEU A 206 -17.61 10.84 -6.02
N ALA A 207 -18.11 10.57 -4.82
CA ALA A 207 -19.21 11.31 -4.22
C ALA A 207 -18.83 12.78 -3.92
N ALA A 208 -17.63 13.02 -3.38
CA ALA A 208 -17.13 14.38 -3.09
C ALA A 208 -16.93 15.24 -4.35
N LYS A 209 -16.63 14.62 -5.50
CA LYS A 209 -16.51 15.33 -6.80
C LYS A 209 -17.84 15.51 -7.55
N GLY A 210 -18.98 15.22 -6.95
CA GLY A 210 -20.29 15.35 -7.61
C GLY A 210 -20.56 14.32 -8.71
N ARG A 211 -19.65 13.34 -8.92
CA ARG A 211 -19.83 12.21 -9.86
C ARG A 211 -20.68 11.11 -9.24
N ILE A 212 -21.87 11.49 -8.77
CA ILE A 212 -22.79 10.65 -7.99
C ILE A 212 -23.27 9.42 -8.81
N LYS A 213 -23.29 9.48 -10.16
CA LYS A 213 -23.67 8.34 -11.03
C LYS A 213 -22.60 7.23 -11.02
N ASP A 214 -21.32 7.59 -11.14
CA ASP A 214 -20.20 6.65 -11.07
C ASP A 214 -20.00 6.14 -9.64
N GLY A 215 -20.11 7.06 -8.67
CA GLY A 215 -20.13 6.73 -7.24
C GLY A 215 -21.27 5.77 -6.92
N ARG A 216 -22.47 5.94 -7.48
CA ARG A 216 -23.61 5.01 -7.30
C ARG A 216 -23.37 3.63 -7.88
N ARG A 217 -22.66 3.43 -9.00
CA ARG A 217 -22.35 2.07 -9.49
C ARG A 217 -21.49 1.28 -8.49
N TYR A 218 -20.49 1.91 -7.89
CA TYR A 218 -19.64 1.30 -6.87
C TYR A 218 -20.26 1.31 -5.46
N CYS A 219 -21.07 2.32 -5.15
CA CYS A 219 -21.81 2.45 -3.89
C CYS A 219 -23.05 1.55 -3.86
N ILE A 220 -23.72 1.26 -4.97
CA ILE A 220 -24.75 0.22 -5.09
C ILE A 220 -24.10 -1.15 -4.93
N LEU A 221 -22.90 -1.38 -5.46
CA LEU A 221 -22.14 -2.59 -5.13
C LEU A 221 -21.88 -2.65 -3.61
N CYS A 222 -21.35 -1.59 -3.00
CA CYS A 222 -21.14 -1.51 -1.54
C CYS A 222 -22.42 -1.58 -0.70
N MET A 223 -23.55 -1.03 -1.16
CA MET A 223 -24.85 -1.02 -0.49
C MET A 223 -25.57 -2.36 -0.66
N LEU A 224 -25.48 -3.01 -1.82
CA LEU A 224 -25.95 -4.39 -2.01
C LEU A 224 -25.16 -5.33 -1.09
N ILE A 225 -23.84 -5.12 -0.97
CA ILE A 225 -23.02 -5.89 -0.03
C ILE A 225 -23.39 -5.57 1.43
N LYS A 226 -23.72 -4.31 1.76
CA LYS A 226 -24.17 -3.91 3.10
C LYS A 226 -25.57 -4.44 3.45
N LYS A 227 -26.48 -4.46 2.47
CA LYS A 227 -27.84 -5.00 2.60
C LYS A 227 -27.83 -6.51 2.76
N TRP A 228 -26.86 -7.20 2.16
CA TRP A 228 -26.59 -8.63 2.39
C TRP A 228 -25.95 -8.91 3.76
N GLN A 229 -24.93 -8.15 4.17
CA GLN A 229 -24.25 -8.31 5.46
C GLN A 229 -25.24 -8.12 6.64
N ASN A 230 -26.14 -7.12 6.56
CA ASN A 230 -27.18 -6.92 7.56
C ASN A 230 -28.27 -8.02 7.55
N ARG A 231 -28.54 -8.65 6.40
CA ARG A 231 -29.50 -9.76 6.29
C ARG A 231 -28.94 -11.05 6.89
N ASN A 232 -27.66 -11.36 6.67
CA ASN A 232 -27.04 -12.57 7.20
C ASN A 232 -26.63 -12.47 8.68
N TYR A 233 -26.35 -11.27 9.18
CA TYR A 233 -26.14 -11.06 10.62
C TYR A 233 -27.41 -11.33 11.45
N GLN A 234 -28.60 -11.15 10.86
CA GLN A 234 -29.89 -11.48 11.50
C GLN A 234 -30.21 -13.00 11.45
N ILE A 235 -29.54 -13.78 10.61
CA ILE A 235 -29.74 -15.24 10.50
C ILE A 235 -28.90 -15.97 11.56
N PHE A 236 -27.73 -15.45 11.93
CA PHE A 236 -26.87 -15.99 13.00
C PHE A 236 -27.25 -15.53 14.42
N LYS A 237 -28.34 -14.74 14.56
CA LYS A 237 -28.81 -14.19 15.84
C LYS A 237 -30.25 -14.56 16.17
N LYS A 238 -30.76 -15.66 15.61
CA LYS A 238 -31.94 -16.33 16.16
C LYS A 238 -31.47 -17.36 17.19
N PRO A 239 -32.09 -17.38 18.38
CA PRO A 239 -31.68 -18.23 19.51
C PRO A 239 -31.70 -19.71 19.16
#